data_AF-A0A1X0NMK0-F1
#
_entry.id   AF-A0A1X0NMK0-F1
#
_cell.length_a   1.000
_cell.length_b   1.000
_cell.length_c   1.000
_cell.angle_alpha   90.00
_cell.angle_beta   90.00
_cell.angle_gamma   90.00
#
_symmetry.space_group_name_H-M   'P 1'
#
loop_
_entity.id
_entity.type
_entity.pdbx_description
1 polymer ?
#
loop_
_entity_poly.entity_id
_entity_poly.type
_entity_poly.pdbx_seq_one_letter_code
_entity_poly.pdbx_strand_id
1 'polypeptide(L)'
;MSMLPYRVLCLLALLFCCVGVAHAASHDRSELVKEAQQKAKETSSLKEECVKATKAAEDATHEAERFALDIEKKLETIAANPEEVNRTKSEGLKLIDKAREVATEAIEVAVRTSDSAKKTEDIINSPGGQRDAEAAMKVIEEAESAVIEAYKHADNARLRAIDVEDVLEKLDAAVAAAKEKEEKQLESQAQEQTNETSLLPTNASKTNGITRNDGSSSPALLRVPLLLLLLSVLGCMAVC
;
A
#
# COMPACT_ATOMS: atom_id res chain seq x y z
N MET A 1 11.59 78.84 49.81
CA MET A 1 11.62 77.74 48.83
C MET A 1 11.20 76.46 49.52
N SER A 2 9.90 76.13 49.45
CA SER A 2 9.34 74.96 50.14
C SER A 2 9.52 73.71 49.26
N MET A 3 10.53 72.87 49.56
CA MET A 3 10.81 71.62 48.84
C MET A 3 10.00 70.40 49.33
N LEU A 4 9.07 70.60 50.27
CA LEU A 4 8.26 69.54 50.88
C LEU A 4 7.22 68.86 49.96
N PRO A 5 6.56 69.51 48.98
CA PRO A 5 5.52 68.83 48.18
C PRO A 5 6.10 67.85 47.15
N TYR A 6 7.35 68.02 46.73
CA TYR A 6 7.94 67.19 45.67
C TYR A 6 8.22 65.75 46.11
N ARG A 7 8.61 65.56 47.38
CA ARG A 7 8.88 64.21 47.94
C ARG A 7 7.60 63.38 48.09
N VAL A 8 6.49 64.02 48.46
CA VAL A 8 5.19 63.35 48.59
C VAL A 8 4.64 62.97 47.22
N LEU A 9 4.80 63.84 46.21
CA LEU A 9 4.38 63.55 44.84
C LEU A 9 5.21 62.42 44.19
N CYS A 10 6.53 62.33 44.42
CA CYS A 10 7.34 61.22 43.93
C CYS A 10 6.95 59.86 44.54
N LEU A 11 6.61 59.82 45.83
CA LEU A 11 6.16 58.58 46.48
C LEU A 11 4.77 58.15 45.98
N LEU A 12 3.86 59.09 45.76
CA LEU A 12 2.56 58.82 45.14
C LEU A 12 2.71 58.34 43.68
N ALA A 13 3.64 58.91 42.92
CA ALA A 13 3.93 58.45 41.56
C ALA A 13 4.51 57.02 41.54
N LEU A 14 5.39 56.67 42.49
CA LEU A 14 5.88 55.30 42.63
C LEU A 14 4.76 54.32 43.03
N LEU A 15 3.85 54.71 43.92
CA LEU A 15 2.69 53.88 44.28
C LEU A 15 1.72 53.71 43.10
N PHE A 16 1.39 54.78 42.36
CA PHE A 16 0.56 54.67 41.15
C PHE A 16 1.26 53.89 40.04
N CYS A 17 2.59 53.98 39.91
CA CYS A 17 3.38 53.17 38.99
C CYS A 17 3.34 51.68 39.37
N CYS A 18 3.48 51.35 40.65
CA CYS A 18 3.39 49.97 41.14
C CYS A 18 1.98 49.37 40.98
N VAL A 19 0.92 50.16 41.13
CA VAL A 19 -0.47 49.70 40.93
C VAL A 19 -0.82 49.63 39.44
N GLY A 20 -0.27 50.50 38.59
CA GLY A 20 -0.47 50.48 37.14
C GLY A 20 0.19 49.31 36.41
N VAL A 21 1.38 48.87 36.85
CA VAL A 21 2.09 47.74 36.23
C VAL A 21 1.44 46.38 36.53
N ALA A 22 0.69 46.26 37.62
CA ALA A 22 0.03 45.01 38.00
C ALA A 22 -1.19 44.64 37.13
N HIS A 23 -1.81 45.61 36.44
CA HIS A 23 -3.01 45.37 35.60
C HIS A 23 -2.70 45.14 34.11
N ALA A 24 -1.51 45.52 33.63
CA ALA A 24 -1.13 45.31 32.22
C ALA A 24 -0.77 43.84 31.91
N ALA A 25 -0.40 43.04 32.91
CA ALA A 25 0.04 41.65 32.73
C ALA A 25 -1.09 40.60 32.84
N SER A 26 -2.33 41.00 33.13
CA SER A 26 -3.44 40.06 33.39
C SER A 26 -4.33 39.78 32.19
N HIS A 27 -4.30 40.60 31.12
CA HIS A 27 -5.17 40.40 29.96
C HIS A 27 -4.68 39.30 29.00
N ASP A 28 -3.36 39.15 28.79
CA ASP A 28 -2.82 38.18 27.82
C ASP A 28 -3.01 36.71 28.23
N ARG A 29 -3.03 36.40 29.53
CA ARG A 29 -3.09 35.00 29.99
C ARG A 29 -4.44 34.34 29.71
N SER A 30 -5.53 35.10 29.71
CA SER A 30 -6.86 34.52 29.45
C SER A 30 -7.03 34.13 27.98
N GLU A 31 -6.35 34.80 27.06
CA GLU A 31 -6.43 34.49 25.63
C GLU A 31 -5.63 33.24 25.30
N LEU A 32 -4.41 33.11 25.82
CA LEU A 32 -3.58 31.91 25.67
C LEU A 32 -4.27 30.64 26.20
N VAL A 33 -4.96 30.73 27.34
CA VAL A 33 -5.72 29.60 27.89
C VAL A 33 -6.88 29.19 26.96
N LYS A 34 -7.63 30.16 26.42
CA LYS A 34 -8.72 29.87 25.47
C LYS A 34 -8.18 29.27 24.17
N GLU A 35 -7.05 29.78 23.68
CA GLU A 35 -6.38 29.26 22.49
C GLU A 35 -5.91 27.82 22.69
N ALA A 36 -5.27 27.51 23.82
CA ALA A 36 -4.85 26.16 24.18
C ALA A 36 -6.04 25.19 24.26
N GLN A 37 -7.14 25.61 24.91
CA GLN A 37 -8.36 24.81 24.99
C GLN A 37 -9.01 24.57 23.62
N GLN A 38 -9.02 25.58 22.75
CA GLN A 38 -9.53 25.44 21.40
C GLN A 38 -8.67 24.47 20.58
N LYS A 39 -7.35 24.60 20.65
CA LYS A 39 -6.41 23.71 19.94
C LYS A 39 -6.46 22.28 20.46
N ALA A 40 -6.61 22.08 21.76
CA ALA A 40 -6.84 20.75 22.33
C ALA A 40 -8.14 20.12 21.78
N LYS A 41 -9.23 20.89 21.62
CA LYS A 41 -10.47 20.38 21.00
C LYS A 41 -10.28 20.02 19.53
N GLU A 42 -9.59 20.86 18.76
CA GLU A 42 -9.25 20.58 17.36
C GLU A 42 -8.42 19.29 17.24
N THR A 43 -7.36 19.16 18.06
CA THR A 43 -6.51 17.96 18.13
C THR A 43 -7.31 16.71 18.53
N SER A 44 -8.23 16.82 19.50
CA SER A 44 -9.09 15.70 19.89
C SER A 44 -10.04 15.27 18.77
N SER A 45 -10.57 16.20 17.97
CA SER A 45 -11.41 15.88 16.81
C SER A 45 -10.60 15.19 15.71
N LEU A 46 -9.40 15.69 15.43
CA LEU A 46 -8.48 15.08 14.46
C LEU A 46 -8.04 13.68 14.89
N LYS A 47 -7.83 13.44 16.19
CA LYS A 47 -7.59 12.10 16.73
C LYS A 47 -8.72 11.14 16.36
N GLU A 48 -9.99 11.54 16.49
CA GLU A 48 -11.13 10.68 16.14
C GLU A 48 -11.19 10.38 14.63
N GLU A 49 -10.87 11.36 13.77
CA GLU A 49 -10.69 11.14 12.34
C GLU A 49 -9.55 10.15 12.08
N CYS A 50 -8.42 10.30 12.76
CA CYS A 50 -7.25 9.44 12.65
C CYS A 50 -7.60 8.00 13.00
N VAL A 51 -8.30 7.77 14.11
CA VAL A 51 -8.77 6.44 14.54
C VAL A 51 -9.69 5.79 13.49
N LYS A 52 -10.58 6.57 12.86
CA LYS A 52 -11.46 6.05 11.79
C LYS A 52 -10.66 5.65 10.56
N ALA A 53 -9.70 6.47 10.14
CA ALA A 53 -8.83 6.17 9.00
C ALA A 53 -7.93 4.95 9.27
N THR A 54 -7.39 4.82 10.50
CA THR A 54 -6.66 3.62 10.95
C THR A 54 -7.52 2.37 10.83
N LYS A 55 -8.78 2.44 11.26
CA LYS A 55 -9.70 1.29 11.20
C LYS A 55 -10.00 0.87 9.75
N ALA A 56 -10.18 1.85 8.86
CA ALA A 56 -10.37 1.58 7.43
C ALA A 56 -9.13 0.91 6.80
N ALA A 57 -7.92 1.37 7.16
CA ALA A 57 -6.67 0.76 6.72
C ALA A 57 -6.48 -0.67 7.26
N GLU A 58 -6.85 -0.92 8.52
CA GLU A 58 -6.86 -2.25 9.13
C GLU A 58 -7.82 -3.20 8.40
N ASP A 59 -9.05 -2.75 8.14
CA ASP A 59 -10.05 -3.58 7.46
C ASP A 59 -9.63 -3.92 6.02
N ALA A 60 -9.06 -2.94 5.29
CA ALA A 60 -8.50 -3.19 3.96
C ALA A 60 -7.31 -4.16 3.98
N THR A 61 -6.45 -4.07 5.01
CA THR A 61 -5.34 -5.02 5.23
C THR A 61 -5.87 -6.45 5.33
N HIS A 62 -6.89 -6.68 6.17
CA HIS A 62 -7.47 -8.01 6.36
C HIS A 62 -8.25 -8.53 5.14
N GLU A 63 -8.86 -7.65 4.34
CA GLU A 63 -9.48 -8.04 3.08
C GLU A 63 -8.44 -8.49 2.05
N ALA A 64 -7.39 -7.68 1.83
CA ALA A 64 -6.31 -7.98 0.89
C ALA A 64 -5.55 -9.27 1.27
N GLU A 65 -5.23 -9.44 2.55
CA GLU A 65 -4.56 -10.64 3.07
C GLU A 65 -5.40 -11.91 2.85
N ARG A 66 -6.69 -11.86 3.19
CA ARG A 66 -7.59 -13.02 2.97
C ARG A 66 -7.71 -13.36 1.50
N PHE A 67 -7.84 -12.35 0.64
CA PHE A 67 -7.89 -12.55 -0.80
C PHE A 67 -6.63 -13.25 -1.30
N ALA A 68 -5.45 -12.72 -0.97
CA ALA A 68 -4.18 -13.30 -1.40
C ALA A 68 -4.03 -14.77 -1.00
N LEU A 69 -4.31 -15.09 0.27
CA LEU A 69 -4.26 -16.46 0.78
C LEU A 69 -5.26 -17.41 0.10
N ASP A 70 -6.45 -16.91 -0.25
CA ASP A 70 -7.47 -17.71 -0.94
C ASP A 70 -7.07 -18.02 -2.38
N ILE A 71 -6.44 -17.07 -3.07
CA ILE A 71 -5.91 -17.27 -4.43
C ILE A 71 -4.76 -18.27 -4.41
N GLU A 72 -3.81 -18.14 -3.48
CA GLU A 72 -2.69 -19.08 -3.39
C GLU A 72 -3.14 -20.53 -3.21
N LYS A 73 -4.17 -20.77 -2.37
CA LYS A 73 -4.72 -22.11 -2.15
C LYS A 73 -5.44 -22.68 -3.36
N LYS A 74 -6.01 -21.82 -4.21
CA LYS A 74 -6.88 -22.20 -5.34
C LYS A 74 -6.21 -21.94 -6.69
N LEU A 75 -4.92 -21.65 -6.72
CA LEU A 75 -4.20 -21.11 -7.87
C LEU A 75 -4.41 -21.96 -9.13
N GLU A 76 -4.16 -23.27 -9.05
CA GLU A 76 -4.30 -24.19 -10.19
C GLU A 76 -5.76 -24.30 -10.66
N THR A 77 -6.71 -24.39 -9.72
CA THR A 77 -8.14 -24.48 -10.03
C THR A 77 -8.65 -23.22 -10.73
N ILE A 78 -8.22 -22.04 -10.27
CA ILE A 78 -8.58 -20.76 -10.90
C ILE A 78 -7.93 -20.67 -12.27
N ALA A 79 -6.63 -20.99 -12.39
CA ALA A 79 -5.89 -20.91 -13.66
C ALA A 79 -6.49 -21.78 -14.78
N ALA A 80 -7.17 -22.88 -14.44
CA ALA A 80 -7.85 -23.74 -15.39
C ALA A 80 -9.20 -23.19 -15.89
N ASN A 81 -9.74 -22.11 -15.30
CA ASN A 81 -11.02 -21.52 -15.68
C ASN A 81 -10.87 -20.03 -16.07
N PRO A 82 -10.94 -19.69 -17.37
CA PRO A 82 -10.77 -18.32 -17.85
C PRO A 82 -11.73 -17.28 -17.25
N GLU A 83 -12.98 -17.68 -16.94
CA GLU A 83 -13.96 -16.77 -16.35
C GLU A 83 -13.57 -16.41 -14.90
N GLU A 84 -13.15 -17.41 -14.12
CA GLU A 84 -12.66 -17.21 -12.75
C GLU A 84 -11.37 -16.39 -12.72
N VAL A 85 -10.43 -16.60 -13.66
CA VAL A 85 -9.22 -15.77 -13.79
C VAL A 85 -9.57 -14.29 -13.94
N ASN A 86 -10.47 -13.96 -14.87
CA ASN A 86 -10.86 -12.57 -15.12
C ASN A 86 -11.57 -11.95 -13.91
N ARG A 87 -12.46 -12.72 -13.25
CA ARG A 87 -13.15 -12.30 -12.03
C ARG A 87 -12.16 -12.01 -10.90
N THR A 88 -11.26 -12.95 -10.64
CA THR A 88 -10.21 -12.84 -9.62
C THR A 88 -9.31 -11.63 -9.87
N LYS A 89 -8.84 -11.42 -11.10
CA LYS A 89 -8.02 -10.25 -11.42
C LYS A 89 -8.74 -8.93 -11.18
N SER A 90 -9.99 -8.82 -11.63
CA SER A 90 -10.77 -7.59 -11.42
C SER A 90 -11.01 -7.31 -9.93
N GLU A 91 -11.28 -8.35 -9.14
CA GLU A 91 -11.44 -8.24 -7.69
C GLU A 91 -10.12 -7.85 -7.00
N GLY A 92 -9.01 -8.48 -7.37
CA GLY A 92 -7.69 -8.17 -6.83
C GLY A 92 -7.25 -6.74 -7.11
N LEU A 93 -7.45 -6.24 -8.34
CA LEU A 93 -7.16 -4.84 -8.68
C LEU A 93 -7.97 -3.85 -7.84
N LYS A 94 -9.25 -4.13 -7.61
CA LYS A 94 -10.08 -3.28 -6.73
C LYS A 94 -9.57 -3.26 -5.29
N LEU A 95 -9.10 -4.40 -4.77
CA LEU A 95 -8.52 -4.48 -3.43
C LEU A 95 -7.19 -3.74 -3.32
N ILE A 96 -6.34 -3.81 -4.35
CA ILE A 96 -5.09 -3.04 -4.43
C ILE A 96 -5.39 -1.54 -4.36
N ASP A 97 -6.31 -1.05 -5.20
CA ASP A 97 -6.69 0.35 -5.24
C ASP A 97 -7.26 0.82 -3.89
N LYS A 98 -8.21 0.05 -3.33
CA LYS A 98 -8.81 0.33 -2.01
C LYS A 98 -7.75 0.41 -0.92
N ALA A 99 -6.84 -0.57 -0.85
CA ALA A 99 -5.80 -0.61 0.18
C ALA A 99 -4.82 0.57 0.06
N ARG A 100 -4.46 0.97 -1.16
CA ARG A 100 -3.61 2.15 -1.42
C ARG A 100 -4.31 3.47 -1.08
N GLU A 101 -5.59 3.58 -1.39
CA GLU A 101 -6.42 4.76 -1.09
C GLU A 101 -6.53 4.98 0.42
N VAL A 102 -7.00 3.97 1.17
CA VAL A 102 -7.17 4.12 2.64
C VAL A 102 -5.84 4.29 3.37
N ALA A 103 -4.74 3.72 2.85
CA ALA A 103 -3.41 3.97 3.41
C ALA A 103 -2.99 5.43 3.22
N THR A 104 -3.31 6.02 2.06
CA THR A 104 -3.01 7.42 1.79
C THR A 104 -3.84 8.35 2.68
N GLU A 105 -5.13 8.08 2.83
CA GLU A 105 -6.01 8.83 3.73
C GLU A 105 -5.54 8.75 5.19
N ALA A 106 -5.18 7.55 5.67
CA ALA A 106 -4.66 7.37 7.03
C ALA A 106 -3.38 8.19 7.27
N ILE A 107 -2.48 8.24 6.29
CA ILE A 107 -1.26 9.06 6.36
C ILE A 107 -1.60 10.56 6.37
N GLU A 108 -2.49 11.03 5.50
CA GLU A 108 -2.87 12.44 5.44
C GLU A 108 -3.52 12.92 6.75
N VAL A 109 -4.42 12.11 7.33
CA VAL A 109 -5.06 12.42 8.62
C VAL A 109 -4.04 12.36 9.76
N ALA A 110 -3.10 11.41 9.73
CA ALA A 110 -2.03 11.32 10.72
C ALA A 110 -1.11 12.55 10.71
N VAL A 111 -0.72 13.04 9.52
CA VAL A 111 0.07 14.28 9.37
C VAL A 111 -0.68 15.48 9.97
N ARG A 112 -1.95 15.67 9.60
CA ARG A 112 -2.77 16.78 10.15
C ARG A 112 -2.91 16.69 11.67
N THR A 113 -3.07 15.48 12.20
CA THR A 113 -3.19 15.22 13.65
C THR A 113 -1.88 15.55 14.37
N SER A 114 -0.74 15.12 13.83
CA SER A 114 0.59 15.42 14.37
C SER A 114 0.87 16.93 14.38
N ASP A 115 0.57 17.63 13.28
CA ASP A 115 0.73 19.09 13.18
C ASP A 115 -0.13 19.83 14.22
N SER A 116 -1.35 19.35 14.46
CA SER A 116 -2.25 19.94 15.47
C SER A 116 -1.74 19.68 16.89
N ALA A 117 -1.27 18.46 17.17
CA ALA A 117 -0.68 18.10 18.45
C ALA A 117 0.54 18.98 18.77
N LYS A 118 1.45 19.16 17.81
CA LYS A 118 2.62 20.02 17.94
C LYS A 118 2.26 21.48 18.21
N LYS A 119 1.29 22.05 17.48
CA LYS A 119 0.80 23.41 17.74
C LYS A 119 0.19 23.55 19.14
N THR A 120 -0.49 22.51 19.61
CA THR A 120 -1.06 22.49 20.96
C THR A 120 0.07 22.49 22.00
N GLU A 121 1.10 21.68 21.79
CA GLU A 121 2.30 21.61 22.64
C GLU A 121 3.03 22.95 22.71
N ASP A 122 3.25 23.61 21.57
CA ASP A 122 3.92 24.92 21.49
C ASP A 122 3.21 25.99 22.34
N ILE A 123 1.87 25.97 22.36
CA ILE A 123 1.06 26.90 23.17
C ILE A 123 1.18 26.56 24.67
N ILE A 124 1.15 25.28 25.04
CA ILE A 124 1.28 24.84 26.44
C ILE A 124 2.65 25.22 27.01
N ASN A 125 3.71 25.03 26.21
CA ASN A 125 5.09 25.33 26.59
C ASN A 125 5.39 26.84 26.65
N SER A 126 4.47 27.69 26.18
CA SER A 126 4.62 29.14 26.25
C SER A 126 4.42 29.69 27.67
N PRO A 127 5.14 30.78 28.08
CA PRO A 127 5.05 31.35 29.41
C PRO A 127 3.61 31.81 29.76
N GLY A 128 2.88 31.00 30.54
CA GLY A 128 1.50 31.30 30.94
C GLY A 128 0.51 30.15 30.73
N GLY A 129 0.86 29.10 29.99
CA GLY A 129 -0.01 27.97 29.65
C GLY A 129 -0.26 26.92 30.75
N GLN A 130 0.40 27.03 31.90
CA GLN A 130 0.47 25.93 32.89
C GLN A 130 -0.85 25.50 33.56
N ARG A 131 -1.89 26.34 33.60
CA ARG A 131 -3.11 26.02 34.38
C ARG A 131 -3.95 24.90 33.78
N ASP A 132 -3.89 24.70 32.46
CA ASP A 132 -4.64 23.66 31.74
C ASP A 132 -3.71 22.67 31.00
N ALA A 133 -2.42 22.71 31.33
CA ALA A 133 -1.40 21.92 30.64
C ALA A 133 -1.69 20.41 30.73
N GLU A 134 -2.12 19.90 31.88
CA GLU A 134 -2.31 18.45 32.09
C GLU A 134 -3.36 17.85 31.14
N ALA A 135 -4.54 18.48 31.03
CA ALA A 135 -5.60 17.99 30.16
C ALA A 135 -5.20 18.07 28.67
N ALA A 136 -4.51 19.14 28.27
CA ALA A 136 -4.07 19.32 26.90
C ALA A 136 -2.90 18.39 26.54
N MET A 137 -1.98 18.13 27.47
CA MET A 137 -0.90 17.13 27.32
C MET A 137 -1.47 15.73 27.12
N LYS A 138 -2.49 15.34 27.89
CA LYS A 138 -3.16 14.05 27.68
C LYS A 138 -3.76 13.92 26.27
N VAL A 139 -4.36 14.99 25.75
CA VAL A 139 -4.90 15.00 24.38
C VAL A 139 -3.78 14.86 23.34
N ILE A 140 -2.63 15.49 23.56
CA ILE A 140 -1.44 15.35 22.70
C ILE A 140 -0.96 13.90 22.69
N GLU A 141 -0.75 13.28 23.87
CA GLU A 141 -0.31 11.88 23.99
C GLU A 141 -1.26 10.91 23.28
N GLU A 142 -2.57 11.08 23.47
CA GLU A 142 -3.58 10.25 22.79
C GLU A 142 -3.58 10.46 21.26
N ALA A 143 -3.35 11.70 20.80
CA ALA A 143 -3.26 12.02 19.38
C ALA A 143 -2.00 11.42 18.74
N GLU A 144 -0.85 11.51 19.41
CA GLU A 144 0.40 10.90 18.95
C GLU A 144 0.31 9.37 18.89
N SER A 145 -0.32 8.74 19.89
CA SER A 145 -0.58 7.30 19.85
C SER A 145 -1.46 6.92 18.65
N ALA A 146 -2.48 7.72 18.32
CA ALA A 146 -3.33 7.48 17.16
C ALA A 146 -2.57 7.64 15.84
N VAL A 147 -1.66 8.62 15.75
CA VAL A 147 -0.77 8.85 14.59
C VAL A 147 0.14 7.65 14.35
N ILE A 148 0.77 7.11 15.39
CA ILE A 148 1.65 5.93 15.28
C ILE A 148 0.89 4.73 14.73
N GLU A 149 -0.31 4.44 15.27
CA GLU A 149 -1.13 3.33 14.79
C GLU A 149 -1.63 3.57 13.35
N ALA A 150 -1.97 4.80 12.98
CA ALA A 150 -2.36 5.14 11.60
C ALA A 150 -1.25 4.84 10.59
N TYR A 151 -0.01 5.25 10.88
CA TYR A 151 1.14 4.93 10.00
C TYR A 151 1.36 3.43 9.88
N LYS A 152 1.36 2.70 11.01
CA LYS A 152 1.54 1.25 11.02
C LYS A 152 0.48 0.53 10.19
N HIS A 153 -0.80 0.89 10.33
CA HIS A 153 -1.87 0.27 9.56
C HIS A 153 -1.88 0.70 8.09
N ALA A 154 -1.47 1.93 7.77
CA ALA A 154 -1.28 2.37 6.39
C ALA A 154 -0.16 1.58 5.67
N ASP A 155 0.97 1.37 6.35
CA ASP A 155 2.08 0.58 5.80
C ASP A 155 1.69 -0.89 5.62
N ASN A 156 0.96 -1.47 6.58
CA ASN A 156 0.40 -2.82 6.43
C ASN A 156 -0.57 -2.93 5.25
N ALA A 157 -1.45 -1.95 5.06
CA ALA A 157 -2.38 -1.95 3.92
C ALA A 157 -1.62 -1.90 2.59
N ARG A 158 -0.57 -1.08 2.49
CA ARG A 158 0.33 -1.04 1.32
C ARG A 158 1.05 -2.36 1.08
N LEU A 159 1.59 -2.97 2.14
CA LEU A 159 2.24 -4.27 2.06
C LEU A 159 1.28 -5.35 1.53
N ARG A 160 0.05 -5.40 2.05
CA ARG A 160 -0.94 -6.38 1.59
C ARG A 160 -1.43 -6.11 0.17
N ALA A 161 -1.42 -4.85 -0.29
CA ALA A 161 -1.66 -4.56 -1.70
C ALA A 161 -0.57 -5.19 -2.60
N ILE A 162 0.70 -5.15 -2.18
CA ILE A 162 1.81 -5.82 -2.90
C ILE A 162 1.63 -7.34 -2.89
N ASP A 163 1.24 -7.93 -1.75
CA ASP A 163 0.95 -9.38 -1.71
C ASP A 163 -0.15 -9.77 -2.71
N VAL A 164 -1.17 -8.91 -2.88
CA VAL A 164 -2.22 -9.13 -3.88
C VAL A 164 -1.65 -9.03 -5.30
N GLU A 165 -0.77 -8.06 -5.60
CA GLU A 165 -0.08 -7.96 -6.88
C GLU A 165 0.72 -9.24 -7.18
N ASP A 166 1.52 -9.70 -6.22
CA ASP A 166 2.35 -10.90 -6.35
C ASP A 166 1.53 -12.16 -6.66
N VAL A 167 0.38 -12.36 -6.01
CA VAL A 167 -0.46 -13.54 -6.30
C VAL A 167 -1.17 -13.45 -7.64
N LEU A 168 -1.49 -12.24 -8.12
CA LEU A 168 -2.03 -12.06 -9.46
C LEU A 168 -0.99 -12.36 -10.54
N GLU A 169 0.29 -12.02 -10.31
CA GLU A 169 1.39 -12.41 -11.19
C GLU A 169 1.60 -13.93 -11.21
N LYS A 170 1.54 -14.59 -10.04
CA LYS A 170 1.58 -16.06 -9.95
C LYS A 170 0.41 -16.69 -10.72
N LEU A 171 -0.78 -16.09 -10.65
CA LEU A 171 -1.95 -16.57 -11.40
C LEU A 171 -1.72 -16.46 -12.90
N ASP A 172 -1.12 -15.36 -13.38
CA ASP A 172 -0.76 -15.21 -14.78
C ASP A 172 0.23 -16.26 -15.27
N ALA A 173 1.26 -16.55 -14.48
CA ALA A 173 2.21 -17.62 -14.78
C ALA A 173 1.52 -19.00 -14.82
N ALA A 174 0.61 -19.28 -13.89
CA ALA A 174 -0.15 -20.53 -13.85
C ALA A 174 -1.07 -20.69 -15.07
N VAL A 175 -1.73 -19.62 -15.51
CA VAL A 175 -2.57 -19.61 -16.72
C VAL A 175 -1.74 -19.88 -17.98
N ALA A 176 -0.55 -19.27 -18.09
CA ALA A 176 0.36 -19.54 -19.20
C ALA A 176 0.81 -21.01 -19.23
N ALA A 177 1.20 -21.55 -18.07
CA ALA A 177 1.60 -22.95 -17.95
C ALA A 177 0.45 -23.93 -18.24
N ALA A 178 -0.80 -23.59 -17.90
CA ALA A 178 -1.98 -24.39 -18.21
C ALA A 178 -2.24 -24.46 -19.72
N LYS A 179 -2.16 -23.31 -20.43
CA LYS A 179 -2.31 -23.25 -21.89
C LYS A 179 -1.27 -24.07 -22.63
N GLU A 180 0.01 -23.99 -22.23
CA GLU A 180 1.07 -24.80 -22.85
C GLU A 180 0.83 -26.31 -22.70
N LYS A 181 0.23 -26.76 -21.60
CA LYS A 181 -0.10 -28.18 -21.39
C LYS A 181 -1.24 -28.62 -22.29
N GLU A 182 -2.24 -27.78 -22.49
CA GLU A 182 -3.38 -28.04 -23.38
C GLU A 182 -2.94 -28.16 -24.84
N GLU A 183 -2.10 -27.24 -25.32
CA GLU A 183 -1.56 -27.26 -26.69
C GLU A 183 -0.74 -28.54 -26.97
N LYS A 184 0.13 -28.94 -26.04
CA LYS A 184 0.94 -30.17 -26.17
C LYS A 184 0.08 -31.43 -26.17
N GLN A 185 -1.02 -31.47 -25.41
CA GLN A 185 -1.96 -32.59 -25.44
C GLN A 185 -2.67 -32.68 -26.79
N LEU A 186 -3.14 -31.56 -27.33
CA LEU A 186 -3.79 -31.51 -28.65
C LEU A 186 -2.85 -31.92 -29.79
N GLU A 187 -1.58 -31.52 -29.76
CA GLU A 187 -0.59 -31.91 -30.78
C GLU A 187 -0.31 -33.42 -30.75
N SER A 188 -0.19 -34.02 -29.55
CA SER A 188 0.03 -35.46 -29.41
C SER A 188 -1.14 -36.31 -29.92
N GLN A 189 -2.39 -35.87 -29.73
CA GLN A 189 -3.58 -36.55 -30.26
C GLN A 189 -3.68 -36.46 -31.80
N ALA A 190 -3.32 -35.32 -32.39
CA ALA A 190 -3.35 -35.16 -33.84
C ALA A 190 -2.31 -36.06 -34.55
N GLN A 191 -1.15 -36.29 -33.92
CA GLN A 191 -0.09 -37.12 -34.49
C GLN A 191 -0.40 -38.62 -34.46
N GLU A 192 -1.14 -39.13 -33.45
CA GLU A 192 -1.55 -40.54 -33.39
C GLU A 192 -2.62 -40.89 -34.44
N GLN A 193 -3.60 -40.02 -34.69
CA GLN A 193 -4.65 -40.29 -35.70
C GLN A 193 -4.13 -40.30 -37.14
N THR A 194 -3.02 -39.59 -37.41
CA THR A 194 -2.42 -39.55 -38.75
C THR A 194 -1.68 -40.86 -39.09
N ASN A 195 -1.20 -41.60 -38.09
CA ASN A 195 -0.49 -42.87 -38.30
C ASN A 195 -1.42 -44.08 -38.51
N GLU A 196 -2.62 -44.09 -37.91
CA GLU A 196 -3.56 -45.22 -38.07
C GLU A 196 -4.30 -45.21 -39.42
N THR A 197 -4.42 -44.08 -40.09
CA THR A 197 -5.14 -43.97 -41.38
C THR A 197 -4.35 -44.56 -42.58
N SER A 198 -3.10 -44.99 -42.37
CA SER A 198 -2.31 -45.66 -43.41
C SER A 198 -2.45 -47.19 -43.47
N LEU A 199 -3.16 -47.82 -42.53
CA LEU A 199 -3.39 -49.27 -42.52
C LEU A 199 -4.75 -49.64 -43.13
N LEU A 200 -4.88 -49.43 -44.44
CA LEU A 200 -5.87 -50.15 -45.26
C LEU A 200 -5.52 -51.66 -45.27
N PRO A 201 -6.49 -52.58 -45.08
CA PRO A 201 -6.22 -54.00 -45.09
C PRO A 201 -6.11 -54.50 -46.54
N THR A 202 -4.90 -54.53 -47.09
CA THR A 202 -4.61 -55.35 -48.27
C THR A 202 -4.44 -56.81 -47.86
N ASN A 203 -5.48 -57.61 -48.12
CA ASN A 203 -5.39 -59.07 -48.17
C ASN A 203 -4.35 -59.48 -49.22
N ALA A 204 -3.20 -60.03 -48.81
CA ALA A 204 -2.34 -60.82 -49.69
C ALA A 204 -1.47 -61.83 -48.94
N SER A 205 -1.77 -63.08 -49.25
CA SER A 205 -1.01 -64.34 -49.12
C SER A 205 0.48 -64.31 -48.76
N LYS A 206 0.83 -65.26 -47.88
CA LYS A 206 2.17 -65.85 -47.65
C LYS A 206 3.03 -65.96 -48.92
N THR A 207 4.33 -65.66 -48.79
CA THR A 207 5.44 -66.63 -49.01
C THR A 207 6.75 -66.15 -48.38
N ASN A 208 7.49 -67.10 -47.82
CA ASN A 208 8.82 -66.95 -47.20
C ASN A 208 9.90 -66.44 -48.18
N GLY A 209 10.84 -65.64 -47.67
CA GLY A 209 12.05 -65.26 -48.39
C GLY A 209 13.06 -64.54 -47.49
N ILE A 210 14.11 -65.26 -47.11
CA ILE A 210 15.33 -64.81 -46.42
C ILE A 210 16.17 -63.94 -47.38
N THR A 211 16.69 -62.77 -46.95
CA THR A 211 18.08 -62.29 -47.20
C THR A 211 18.37 -60.88 -46.62
N ARG A 212 19.28 -60.87 -45.62
CA ARG A 212 20.48 -60.04 -45.41
C ARG A 212 20.79 -58.82 -46.31
N ASN A 213 21.04 -57.65 -45.70
CA ASN A 213 22.31 -56.84 -45.69
C ASN A 213 22.10 -55.30 -45.67
N ASP A 214 22.88 -54.67 -44.78
CA ASP A 214 23.62 -53.40 -44.85
C ASP A 214 23.06 -52.16 -45.58
N GLY A 215 23.08 -51.03 -44.87
CA GLY A 215 23.42 -49.75 -45.50
C GLY A 215 22.83 -48.48 -44.91
N SER A 216 23.71 -47.67 -44.31
CA SER A 216 23.84 -46.23 -44.60
C SER A 216 23.05 -45.20 -43.78
N SER A 217 23.81 -44.55 -42.87
CA SER A 217 23.96 -43.09 -42.66
C SER A 217 22.77 -42.12 -42.76
N SER A 218 22.40 -41.58 -41.58
CA SER A 218 22.28 -40.14 -41.13
C SER A 218 22.04 -39.00 -42.14
N PRO A 219 21.47 -37.82 -41.77
CA PRO A 219 21.50 -37.15 -40.44
C PRO A 219 20.19 -36.42 -40.00
N ALA A 220 19.97 -36.22 -38.69
CA ALA A 220 20.21 -35.01 -37.88
C ALA A 220 19.41 -33.73 -38.25
N LEU A 221 18.36 -33.52 -37.43
CA LEU A 221 17.85 -32.26 -36.89
C LEU A 221 18.63 -30.98 -37.21
N LEU A 222 17.98 -30.05 -37.92
CA LEU A 222 18.27 -28.61 -37.87
C LEU A 222 16.95 -27.81 -37.97
N ARG A 223 16.26 -27.67 -36.83
CA ARG A 223 15.27 -26.61 -36.60
C ARG A 223 16.00 -25.43 -35.94
N VAL A 224 16.52 -24.49 -36.72
CA VAL A 224 16.90 -23.17 -36.22
C VAL A 224 16.61 -22.11 -37.29
N PRO A 225 15.46 -21.42 -37.19
CA PRO A 225 15.45 -20.02 -37.59
C PRO A 225 14.79 -19.10 -36.55
N LEU A 226 14.74 -19.48 -35.27
CA LEU A 226 14.13 -18.63 -34.22
C LEU A 226 15.12 -17.73 -33.47
N LEU A 227 16.44 -17.99 -33.55
CA LEU A 227 17.45 -17.20 -32.81
C LEU A 227 17.82 -15.87 -33.47
N LEU A 228 17.44 -15.63 -34.72
CA LEU A 228 17.71 -14.37 -35.42
C LEU A 228 16.70 -13.25 -35.11
N LEU A 229 15.56 -13.55 -34.48
CA LEU A 229 14.51 -12.56 -34.22
C LEU A 229 14.70 -11.79 -32.89
N LEU A 230 15.53 -12.31 -31.97
CA LEU A 230 15.81 -11.66 -30.68
C LEU A 230 16.92 -10.62 -30.74
N LEU A 231 17.76 -10.61 -31.77
CA LEU A 231 18.83 -9.62 -31.93
C LEU A 231 18.36 -8.31 -32.58
N SER A 232 17.20 -8.28 -33.24
CA SER A 232 16.67 -7.07 -33.90
C SER A 232 15.99 -6.09 -32.94
N VAL A 233 15.61 -6.49 -31.73
CA VAL A 233 14.88 -5.62 -30.79
C VAL A 233 15.82 -4.89 -29.82
N LEU A 234 17.05 -5.38 -29.61
CA LEU A 234 18.00 -4.80 -28.66
C LEU A 234 18.77 -3.58 -29.23
N GLY A 235 18.63 -3.28 -30.53
CA GLY A 235 19.35 -2.18 -31.20
C GLY A 235 18.65 -0.81 -31.18
N CYS A 236 17.39 -0.71 -30.77
CA CYS A 236 16.60 0.52 -30.94
C CYS A 236 16.59 1.47 -29.73
N MET A 237 17.24 1.13 -28.61
CA MET A 237 17.21 1.95 -27.38
C MET A 237 18.48 2.79 -27.15
N ALA A 238 19.46 2.78 -28.06
CA ALA A 238 20.75 3.45 -27.85
C ALA A 238 20.95 4.77 -28.63
N VAL A 239 19.94 5.27 -29.35
CA VAL A 239 20.03 6.54 -30.08
C VAL A 239 18.69 7.28 -30.01
N CYS A 240 18.47 8.06 -28.95
CA CYS A 240 17.60 9.24 -28.89
C CYS A 240 17.92 10.00 -27.59
#